data_AF-A0A1V5K922-F1
#
_entry.id   AF-A0A1V5K922-F1
#
_cell.length_a   1.000
_cell.length_b   1.000
_cell.length_c   1.000
_cell.angle_alpha   90.00
_cell.angle_beta   90.00
_cell.angle_gamma   90.00
#
_symmetry.space_group_name_H-M   'P 1'
#
loop_
_entity.id
_entity.type
_entity.pdbx_description
1 polymer ?
#
loop_
_entity_poly.entity_id
_entity_poly.type
_entity_poly.pdbx_seq_one_letter_code
_entity_poly.pdbx_strand_id
1 'polypeptide(L)' 'MLADAAELTLPQVFTLTYKPVFFEKVGFTRVDKKDLPHKVWKDCIHCPKFPDCDEVALVKNIP' A
#
# COMPACT_ATOMS: atom_id res chain seq x y z
N MET A 1 5.81 -11.78 -5.11
CA MET A 1 6.85 -10.75 -5.42
C MET A 1 6.25 -9.75 -6.42
N LEU A 2 6.92 -8.62 -6.72
CA LEU A 2 6.42 -7.66 -7.74
C LEU A 2 6.24 -8.31 -9.13
N ALA A 3 7.00 -9.36 -9.42
CA ALA A 3 6.86 -10.16 -10.65
C ALA A 3 5.49 -10.83 -10.75
N ASP A 4 5.01 -11.49 -9.68
CA ASP A 4 3.67 -12.11 -9.66
C ASP A 4 2.56 -11.08 -9.90
N ALA A 5 2.71 -9.85 -9.40
CA ALA A 5 1.71 -8.80 -9.61
C ALA A 5 1.62 -8.36 -11.09
N ALA A 6 2.76 -8.36 -11.79
CA ALA A 6 2.78 -8.11 -13.23
C ALA A 6 2.14 -9.28 -14.01
N GLU A 7 2.42 -10.52 -13.61
CA GLU A 7 1.80 -11.71 -14.21
C GLU A 7 0.28 -11.77 -13.98
N LEU A 8 -0.18 -11.27 -12.83
CA LEU A 8 -1.60 -11.18 -12.46
C LEU A 8 -2.31 -9.96 -13.07
N THR A 9 -1.63 -9.16 -13.91
CA THR A 9 -2.20 -7.96 -14.54
C THR A 9 -2.84 -7.01 -13.51
N LEU A 10 -2.20 -6.87 -12.34
CA LEU A 10 -2.70 -5.95 -11.32
C LEU A 10 -2.28 -4.53 -11.70
N PRO A 11 -3.22 -3.62 -11.97
CA PRO A 11 -2.89 -2.27 -12.45
C PRO A 11 -2.14 -1.44 -11.39
N GLN A 12 -2.25 -1.85 -10.12
CA GLN A 12 -1.69 -1.11 -9.00
C GLN A 12 -1.38 -2.06 -7.84
N VAL A 13 -0.24 -1.84 -7.20
CA VAL A 13 0.15 -2.49 -5.95
C VAL A 13 0.29 -1.45 -4.85
N PHE A 14 -0.12 -1.82 -3.64
CA PHE A 14 0.04 -1.00 -2.44
C PHE A 14 0.80 -1.76 -1.36
N THR A 15 1.41 -1.03 -0.44
CA THR A 15 2.16 -1.58 0.70
C THR A 15 2.03 -0.68 1.91
N LEU A 16 1.98 -1.28 3.11
CA LEU A 16 2.00 -0.59 4.39
C LEU A 16 3.36 -0.88 5.04
N THR A 17 4.08 0.16 5.43
CA THR A 17 5.42 0.00 6.00
C THR A 17 5.79 1.13 6.95
N TYR A 18 6.62 0.82 7.95
CA TYR A 18 7.24 1.82 8.82
C TYR A 18 8.46 2.52 8.19
N LYS A 19 8.98 2.00 7.06
CA LYS A 19 10.18 2.54 6.38
C LYS A 19 9.88 2.95 4.93
N PRO A 20 9.08 4.02 4.70
CA PRO A 20 8.64 4.41 3.36
C PRO A 20 9.80 4.75 2.41
N VAL A 21 10.88 5.31 2.94
CA VAL A 21 12.06 5.77 2.17
C VAL A 21 12.69 4.67 1.31
N PHE A 22 12.63 3.42 1.77
CA PHE A 22 13.14 2.28 0.98
C PHE A 22 12.29 2.06 -0.28
N PHE A 23 10.97 2.09 -0.14
CA PHE A 23 10.02 1.82 -1.22
C PHE A 23 9.93 2.99 -2.20
N GLU A 24 10.08 4.23 -1.71
CA GLU A 24 10.16 5.42 -2.56
C GLU A 24 11.29 5.33 -3.58
N LYS A 25 12.46 4.79 -3.19
CA LYS A 25 13.58 4.55 -4.11
C LYS A 25 13.28 3.49 -5.17
N VAL A 26 12.33 2.59 -4.91
CA VAL A 26 11.87 1.54 -5.84
C VAL A 26 10.75 2.06 -6.76
N GLY A 27 10.34 3.32 -6.61
CA GLY A 27 9.28 3.96 -7.40
C GLY A 27 7.88 3.81 -6.81
N PHE A 28 7.77 3.51 -5.52
CA PHE A 28 6.51 3.69 -4.81
C PHE A 28 6.30 5.16 -4.44
N THR A 29 5.05 5.57 -4.33
CA THR A 29 4.64 6.92 -3.93
C THR A 29 3.84 6.83 -2.65
N ARG A 30 4.08 7.75 -1.71
CA ARG A 30 3.30 7.82 -0.47
C ARG A 30 1.88 8.26 -0.82
N VAL A 31 0.90 7.56 -0.29
CA VAL A 31 -0.52 7.90 -0.44
C VAL A 31 -1.18 7.90 0.93
N ASP A 32 -2.31 8.58 1.04
CA ASP A 32 -3.14 8.46 2.22
C ASP A 32 -3.78 7.08 2.26
N LYS A 33 -3.95 6.51 3.46
CA LYS A 33 -4.72 5.26 3.64
C LYS A 33 -6.14 5.39 3.09
N LYS A 34 -6.62 6.63 2.94
CA LYS A 34 -7.92 6.95 2.37
C LYS A 34 -8.01 6.70 0.86
N ASP A 35 -6.89 6.82 0.14
CA ASP A 35 -6.79 6.53 -1.29
C ASP A 35 -6.75 5.03 -1.59
N LEU A 36 -6.55 4.19 -0.56
CA LEU A 36 -6.59 2.75 -0.72
C LEU A 36 -8.02 2.27 -1.03
N PRO A 37 -8.16 1.22 -1.86
CA PRO A 37 -9.47 0.69 -2.22
C PRO A 37 -10.26 0.28 -0.98
N HIS A 38 -11.57 0.55 -0.99
CA HIS A 38 -12.49 0.25 0.13
C HIS A 38 -12.44 -1.20 0.63
N LYS A 39 -11.94 -2.13 -0.19
CA LYS A 39 -11.72 -3.53 0.21
C LYS A 39 -10.69 -3.68 1.35
N VAL A 40 -9.67 -2.83 1.38
CA VAL A 40 -8.62 -2.82 2.41
C VAL A 40 -9.12 -2.18 3.70
N TRP A 41 -10.04 -1.21 3.57
CA TRP A 41 -10.63 -0.54 4.72
C TRP A 41 -11.35 -1.50 5.66
N LYS A 42 -12.01 -2.55 5.14
CA LYS A 42 -12.63 -3.58 6.00
C LYS A 42 -11.64 -4.20 6.97
N ASP A 43 -10.42 -4.49 6.53
CA ASP A 43 -9.39 -5.05 7.41
C ASP A 43 -8.81 -3.97 8.34
N CYS A 44 -8.64 -2.75 7.84
CA CYS A 44 -8.14 -1.63 8.64
C CYS A 44 -9.12 -1.17 9.73
N ILE A 45 -10.44 -1.16 9.51
CA ILE A 45 -11.42 -0.72 10.53
C ILE A 45 -11.46 -1.67 11.74
N HIS A 46 -11.08 -2.92 11.55
CA HIS A 46 -11.00 -3.92 12.61
C HIS A 46 -9.64 -3.94 13.29
N CYS A 47 -8.66 -3.17 12.78
CA CYS A 47 -7.34 -3.10 13.37
C CYS A 47 -7.39 -2.25 14.65
N PRO A 48 -6.96 -2.77 15.80
CA PRO A 48 -6.96 -2.03 17.07
C PRO A 48 -6.02 -0.82 17.07
N LYS A 49 -5.11 -0.76 16.10
CA LYS A 49 -4.20 0.37 15.87
C LYS A 49 -4.76 1.41 14.91
N PHE A 50 -5.93 1.20 14.30
CA PHE A 50 -6.55 2.20 13.44
C PHE A 50 -7.31 3.21 14.30
N PRO A 51 -7.18 4.54 14.07
CA PRO A 51 -6.42 5.23 13.03
C PRO A 51 -4.96 5.57 13.39
N ASP A 52 -4.50 5.31 14.61
CA ASP A 52 -3.16 5.63 15.15
C ASP A 52 -2.01 4.74 14.60
N CYS A 53 -2.22 4.15 13.43
CA CYS A 53 -1.31 3.19 12.87
C CYS A 53 -0.16 3.97 12.21
N ASP A 54 1.03 3.92 12.83
CA ASP A 54 2.27 4.56 12.33
C ASP A 54 2.79 4.01 10.99
N GLU A 55 2.10 3.06 10.36
CA GLU A 55 2.48 2.54 9.06
C GLU A 55 2.10 3.53 7.95
N VAL A 56 3.04 3.79 7.06
CA VAL A 56 2.86 4.64 5.89
C VAL A 56 2.38 3.79 4.72
N ALA A 57 1.29 4.23 4.09
CA ALA A 57 0.79 3.60 2.87
C ALA A 57 1.57 4.12 1.67
N LEU A 58 2.08 3.21 0.85
CA LEU A 58 2.65 3.53 -0.45
C LEU A 58 1.96 2.74 -1.55
N VAL A 59 1.90 3.35 -2.73
CA VAL A 59 1.31 2.78 -3.94
C VAL A 59 2.32 2.88 -5.08
N LYS A 60 2.34 1.85 -5.92
CA LYS A 60 3.06 1.81 -7.19
C LYS A 60 2.15 1.30 -8.28
N ASN A 61 2.08 2.02 -9.38
CA ASN A 61 1.42 1.53 -10.58
C ASN A 61 2.36 0.55 -11.28
N ILE A 62 1.84 -0.61 -11.66
CA ILE A 62 2.56 -1.58 -12.50
C ILE A 62 1.96 -1.43 -13.90
N PRO A 63 2.79 -1.12 -14.91
CA PRO A 63 2.34 -1.01 -16.30
C PRO A 63 1.91 -2.36 -16.87
#